data_AF-A0A412XQ16-F1
#
_entry.id   AF-A0A412XQ16-F1
#
_cell.length_a   1.000
_cell.length_b   1.000
_cell.length_c   1.000
_cell.angle_alpha   90.00
_cell.angle_beta   90.00
_cell.angle_gamma   90.00
#
_symmetry.space_group_name_H-M   'P 1'
#
loop_
_entity.id
_entity.type
_entity.pdbx_description
1 polymer ?
#
loop_
_entity_poly.entity_id
_entity_poly.type
_entity_poly.pdbx_seq_one_letter_code
_entity_poly.pdbx_strand_id
1 'polypeptide(L)'
;MKKHLAFALAVSLIAMVPVSAFAQVLKISMTKTNVSIESVLRELEKQSEYTFFYNDNQVKLNKKVSINVSDAPIETVLNEV
;
A
#
# COMPACT_ATOMS: atom_id res chain seq x y z
N MET A 1 17.34 -29.29 27.64
CA MET A 1 16.18 -28.41 27.90
C MET A 1 16.49 -26.92 27.72
N LYS A 2 17.40 -26.30 28.50
CA LYS A 2 17.66 -24.84 28.44
C LYS A 2 18.08 -24.31 27.05
N LYS A 3 18.90 -25.08 26.30
CA LYS A 3 19.35 -24.71 24.95
C LYS A 3 18.23 -24.74 23.91
N HIS A 4 17.31 -25.70 24.01
CA HIS A 4 16.12 -25.78 23.14
C HIS A 4 15.11 -24.67 23.46
N LEU A 5 14.98 -24.30 24.74
CA LEU A 5 14.15 -23.18 25.17
C LEU A 5 14.69 -21.85 24.64
N ALA A 6 16.00 -21.62 24.74
CA ALA A 6 16.65 -20.44 24.18
C ALA A 6 16.51 -20.37 22.66
N PHE A 7 16.63 -21.51 21.97
CA PHE A 7 16.41 -21.60 20.53
C PHE A 7 14.95 -21.33 20.14
N ALA A 8 13.98 -21.90 20.85
CA ALA A 8 12.55 -21.65 20.63
C ALA A 8 12.19 -20.17 20.86
N LEU A 9 12.77 -19.55 21.89
CA LEU A 9 12.58 -18.12 22.17
C LEU A 9 13.16 -17.26 21.03
N ALA A 10 14.36 -17.57 20.54
CA ALA A 10 14.97 -16.84 19.42
C ALA A 10 14.16 -16.95 18.12
N VAL A 11 13.59 -18.12 17.83
CA VAL A 11 12.71 -18.32 16.65
C VAL A 11 11.41 -17.53 16.79
N SER A 12 10.84 -17.44 18.00
CA SER A 12 9.60 -16.69 18.23
C SER A 12 9.73 -15.17 17.99
N LEU A 13 10.91 -14.59 18.26
CA LEU A 13 11.16 -13.16 18.00
C LEU A 13 11.27 -12.83 16.50
N ILE A 14 11.73 -13.77 15.66
CA ILE A 14 11.90 -13.54 14.21
C ILE A 14 10.56 -13.69 13.46
N ALA A 15 9.63 -14.47 14.00
CA ALA A 15 8.30 -14.68 13.41
C ALA A 15 7.35 -13.47 13.54
N MET A 16 7.74 -12.44 14.31
CA MET A 16 6.96 -11.21 14.48
C MET A 16 7.36 -10.14 13.44
N VAL A 17 7.37 -10.47 12.14
CA VAL A 17 7.36 -9.41 11.12
C VAL A 17 5.91 -8.99 10.95
N PRO A 18 5.51 -7.78 11.40
CA PRO A 18 4.12 -7.37 11.28
C PRO A 18 3.78 -7.25 9.79
N VAL A 19 2.74 -7.94 9.36
CA VAL A 19 2.23 -7.91 7.97
C VAL A 19 1.87 -6.47 7.54
N SER A 20 1.61 -5.57 8.49
CA SER A 20 1.43 -4.14 8.22
C SER A 20 2.67 -3.45 7.63
N ALA A 21 3.86 -4.05 7.76
CA ALA A 21 5.06 -3.55 7.10
C ALA A 21 4.96 -3.65 5.58
N PHE A 22 4.22 -4.60 4.99
CA PHE A 22 4.19 -4.77 3.52
C PHE A 22 3.63 -3.53 2.80
N ALA A 23 2.53 -2.95 3.30
CA ALA A 23 1.97 -1.71 2.74
C ALA A 23 2.87 -0.48 2.96
N GLN A 24 3.66 -0.49 4.03
CA GLN A 24 4.62 0.58 4.35
C GLN A 24 5.97 0.41 3.62
N VAL A 25 6.31 -0.82 3.22
CA VAL A 25 7.52 -1.19 2.45
C VAL A 25 7.30 -0.94 0.96
N LEU A 26 6.08 -1.13 0.46
CA LEU A 26 5.76 -0.82 -0.93
C LEU A 26 5.77 0.70 -1.14
N LYS A 27 6.82 1.17 -1.82
CA LYS A 27 6.98 2.57 -2.18
C LYS A 27 6.53 2.81 -3.62
N ILE A 28 5.77 3.88 -3.81
CA ILE A 28 5.19 4.26 -5.09
C ILE A 28 5.67 5.66 -5.45
N SER A 29 6.00 5.83 -6.73
CA SER A 29 6.30 7.11 -7.35
C SER A 29 5.34 7.35 -8.49
N MET A 30 4.59 8.44 -8.43
CA MET A 30 3.56 8.76 -9.42
C MET A 30 3.44 10.27 -9.60
N THR A 31 3.58 10.70 -10.86
CA THR A 31 3.24 12.06 -11.29
C THR A 31 2.14 11.96 -12.33
N LYS A 32 0.93 12.39 -11.97
CA LYS A 32 -0.23 12.46 -12.86
C LYS A 32 -0.93 13.79 -12.63
N THR A 33 -1.39 14.42 -13.69
CA THR A 33 -2.05 15.72 -13.62
C THR A 33 -3.42 15.63 -14.26
N ASN A 34 -4.46 16.07 -13.55
CA ASN A 34 -5.83 16.15 -14.07
C ASN A 34 -6.35 14.81 -14.63
N VAL A 35 -6.07 13.70 -13.93
CA VAL A 35 -6.50 12.35 -14.30
C VAL A 35 -7.70 11.90 -13.47
N SER A 36 -8.47 10.92 -13.96
CA SER A 36 -9.55 10.35 -13.17
C SER A 36 -9.01 9.54 -11.98
N ILE A 37 -9.77 9.48 -10.89
CA ILE A 37 -9.49 8.58 -9.76
C ILE A 37 -9.34 7.13 -10.24
N GLU A 38 -10.18 6.69 -11.17
CA GLU A 38 -10.05 5.35 -11.78
C GLU A 38 -8.66 5.11 -12.38
N SER A 39 -8.11 6.11 -13.08
CA SER A 39 -6.78 6.00 -13.67
C SER A 39 -5.69 5.92 -12.61
N VAL A 40 -5.87 6.58 -11.47
CA VAL A 40 -4.94 6.49 -10.33
C VAL A 40 -5.01 5.10 -9.71
N LEU A 41 -6.21 4.59 -9.41
CA LEU A 41 -6.39 3.26 -8.82
C LEU A 41 -5.84 2.16 -9.74
N ARG A 42 -6.13 2.20 -11.05
CA ARG A 42 -5.56 1.24 -12.02
C ARG A 42 -4.03 1.30 -12.10
N GLU A 43 -3.43 2.47 -11.91
CA GLU A 43 -1.97 2.59 -11.88
C GLU A 43 -1.41 1.99 -10.57
N LEU A 44 -2.08 2.21 -9.44
CA LEU A 44 -1.74 1.57 -8.18
C LEU A 44 -1.82 0.04 -8.26
N GLU A 45 -2.85 -0.53 -8.89
CA GLU A 45 -2.97 -1.99 -9.12
C GLU A 45 -1.88 -2.55 -10.03
N LYS A 46 -1.31 -1.73 -10.93
CA LYS A 46 -0.20 -2.15 -11.79
C LYS A 46 1.15 -2.13 -11.10
N GLN A 47 1.35 -1.15 -10.21
CA GLN A 47 2.61 -0.96 -9.47
C GLN A 47 2.64 -1.74 -8.15
N SER A 48 1.52 -2.35 -7.75
CA SER A 48 1.37 -3.15 -6.54
C SER A 48 0.71 -4.49 -6.84
N GLU A 49 0.60 -5.34 -5.83
CA GLU A 49 -0.21 -6.57 -5.89
C GLU A 49 -1.62 -6.36 -5.31
N TYR A 50 -2.07 -5.10 -5.18
CA TYR A 50 -3.39 -4.78 -4.67
C TYR A 50 -4.46 -4.79 -5.77
N THR A 51 -5.69 -5.05 -5.34
CA THR A 51 -6.92 -4.85 -6.13
C THR A 51 -7.86 -3.96 -5.32
N PHE A 52 -8.38 -2.91 -5.94
CA PHE A 52 -9.24 -1.95 -5.24
C PHE A 52 -10.72 -2.28 -5.47
N PHE A 53 -11.45 -2.40 -4.37
CA PHE A 53 -12.91 -2.52 -4.36
C PHE A 53 -13.51 -1.25 -3.76
N TYR A 54 -14.52 -0.71 -4.42
CA TYR A 54 -15.21 0.52 -4.01
C TYR A 54 -16.70 0.42 -4.35
N ASN A 55 -17.50 1.27 -3.71
CA ASN A 55 -18.92 1.39 -4.01
C ASN A 55 -19.13 2.51 -5.04
N ASP A 56 -19.69 2.16 -6.19
CA ASP A 56 -19.98 3.10 -7.29
C ASP A 56 -20.88 4.27 -6.86
N ASN A 57 -21.72 4.08 -5.83
CA ASN A 57 -22.60 5.12 -5.29
C ASN A 57 -21.89 6.08 -4.32
N GLN A 58 -20.69 5.74 -3.86
CA GLN A 58 -19.94 6.52 -2.87
C GLN A 58 -18.68 7.16 -3.46
N VAL A 59 -18.07 6.51 -4.46
CA VAL A 59 -16.81 6.97 -5.06
C VAL A 59 -17.05 7.49 -6.47
N LYS A 60 -16.79 8.79 -6.68
CA LYS A 60 -16.88 9.43 -8.00
C LYS A 60 -15.59 9.18 -8.79
N LEU A 61 -15.49 8.04 -9.45
CA LEU A 61 -14.31 7.63 -10.22
C LEU A 61 -13.87 8.63 -11.31
N ASN A 62 -14.80 9.41 -11.85
CA ASN A 62 -14.54 10.42 -12.87
C ASN A 62 -13.98 11.74 -12.32
N LYS A 63 -13.98 11.95 -11.00
CA LYS A 63 -13.36 13.12 -10.35
C LYS A 63 -11.90 13.20 -10.78
N LYS A 64 -11.48 14.42 -11.09
CA LYS A 64 -10.11 14.69 -11.53
C LYS A 64 -9.22 15.03 -10.34
N VAL A 65 -8.05 14.42 -10.30
CA VAL A 65 -7.02 14.65 -9.27
C VAL A 65 -5.65 14.78 -9.93
N SER A 66 -4.72 15.39 -9.20
CA SER A 66 -3.32 15.51 -9.59
C SER A 66 -2.47 14.95 -8.45
N ILE A 67 -1.67 13.94 -8.75
CA ILE A 67 -0.81 13.24 -7.81
C ILE A 67 0.63 13.62 -8.15
N ASN A 68 1.42 14.02 -7.16
CA ASN A 68 2.86 14.16 -7.32
C ASN A 68 3.58 13.64 -6.08
N VAL A 69 3.85 12.34 -6.11
CA VAL A 69 4.47 11.60 -5.00
C VAL A 69 5.70 10.87 -5.51
N SER A 70 6.73 10.79 -4.68
CA SER A 70 7.99 10.12 -5.00
C SER A 70 8.42 9.30 -3.79
N ASP A 71 8.67 8.02 -4.01
CA ASP A 71 9.19 7.09 -3.00
C ASP A 71 8.34 7.05 -1.71
N ALA A 72 7.01 7.08 -1.86
CA ALA A 72 6.07 7.23 -0.75
C ALA A 72 5.23 5.95 -0.53
N PRO A 73 4.78 5.67 0.71
CA PRO A 73 3.81 4.60 0.97
C PRO A 73 2.52 4.83 0.19
N ILE A 74 1.85 3.74 -0.20
CA ILE A 74 0.59 3.80 -0.97
C ILE A 74 -0.50 4.66 -0.30
N GLU A 75 -0.54 4.70 1.03
CA GLU A 75 -1.43 5.55 1.82
C GLU A 75 -1.30 7.04 1.46
N THR A 76 -0.08 7.48 1.18
CA THR A 76 0.20 8.87 0.75
C THR A 76 -0.54 9.20 -0.53
N VAL A 77 -0.62 8.25 -1.46
CA VAL A 77 -1.33 8.42 -2.73
C VAL A 77 -2.84 8.43 -2.51
N LEU A 78 -3.35 7.55 -1.64
CA LEU A 78 -4.78 7.44 -1.35
C LEU A 78 -5.35 8.66 -0.64
N ASN A 79 -4.52 9.38 0.14
CA ASN A 79 -4.92 10.63 0.80
C ASN A 79 -5.14 11.81 -0.18
N GLU A 80 -4.64 11.71 -1.42
CA GLU A 80 -4.80 12.72 -2.46
C GLU A 80 -6.05 12.49 -3.35
N VAL A 81 -6.83 11.45 -3.06
CA VAL A 81 -7.94 10.96 -3.90
C VAL A 81 -9.31 11.34 -3.33
#